data_AF-A0A813LQK7-F1
#
_entry.id   AF-A0A813LQK7-F1
#
_cell.length_a   1.000
_cell.length_b   1.000
_cell.length_c   1.000
_cell.angle_alpha   90.00
_cell.angle_beta   90.00
_cell.angle_gamma   90.00
#
_symmetry.space_group_name_H-M   'P 1'
#
loop_
_entity.id
_entity.type
_entity.pdbx_description
1 polymer ?
#
loop_
_entity_poly.entity_id
_entity_poly.type
_entity_poly.pdbx_seq_one_letter_code
_entity_poly.pdbx_strand_id
1 'polypeptide(L)'
;AMSFPNGLLPTSEAVHPTPLYESFLSFVLFTFLHWGFSLPSSTSGRTRAVGTRSAVTLGLYGVVRMSIEPWRRHPVSDYLLGLTEYQFLAVIFILLGGVLALAGRGMQPWPLIAAASEPAAVKGAAKKEQ
;
A
#
# COMPACT_ATOMS: atom_id res chain seq x y z
N ALA A 1 1.20 -16.02 -42.65
CA ALA A 1 0.86 -17.01 -41.60
C ALA A 1 0.07 -16.30 -40.51
N MET A 2 -1.07 -16.85 -40.06
CA MET A 2 -1.81 -16.32 -38.91
C MET A 2 -1.02 -16.62 -37.63
N SER A 3 -0.68 -15.58 -36.85
CA SER A 3 0.17 -15.70 -35.66
C SER A 3 -0.49 -16.45 -34.48
N PHE A 4 -1.82 -16.62 -34.51
CA PHE A 4 -2.58 -17.26 -33.42
C PHE A 4 -3.69 -18.16 -34.01
N PRO A 5 -3.40 -19.44 -34.30
CA PRO A 5 -4.36 -20.36 -34.93
C PRO A 5 -5.61 -20.64 -34.07
N ASN A 6 -5.55 -20.40 -32.76
CA ASN A 6 -6.68 -20.48 -31.81
C ASN A 6 -6.93 -19.15 -31.09
N GLY A 7 -6.60 -18.01 -31.72
CA GLY A 7 -6.87 -16.70 -31.14
C GLY A 7 -8.38 -16.49 -30.97
N LEU A 8 -8.79 -15.85 -29.87
CA LEU A 8 -10.18 -15.42 -29.73
C LEU A 8 -10.52 -14.48 -30.89
N LEU A 9 -11.60 -14.78 -31.61
CA LEU A 9 -12.09 -13.93 -32.68
C LEU A 9 -12.34 -12.51 -32.13
N PRO A 10 -11.99 -11.44 -32.86
CA PRO A 10 -12.28 -10.09 -32.44
C PRO A 10 -13.78 -9.94 -32.15
N THR A 11 -14.12 -9.51 -30.94
CA THR A 11 -15.51 -9.22 -30.60
C THR A 11 -15.95 -7.94 -31.31
N SER A 12 -17.16 -7.93 -31.86
CA SER A 12 -17.78 -6.74 -32.45
C SER A 12 -18.58 -5.93 -31.42
N GLU A 13 -18.68 -6.42 -30.20
CA GLU A 13 -19.39 -5.75 -29.11
C GLU A 13 -18.49 -4.71 -28.43
N ALA A 14 -19.09 -3.60 -28.03
CA ALA A 14 -18.42 -2.61 -27.20
C ALA A 14 -18.03 -3.23 -25.85
N VAL A 15 -16.74 -3.19 -25.51
CA VAL A 15 -16.19 -3.67 -24.25
C VAL A 15 -15.56 -2.52 -23.47
N HIS A 16 -15.67 -2.57 -22.15
CA HIS A 16 -15.00 -1.59 -21.31
C HIS A 16 -13.48 -1.80 -21.35
N PRO A 17 -12.69 -0.73 -21.49
CA PRO A 17 -11.23 -0.81 -21.44
C PRO A 17 -10.76 -0.86 -19.98
N THR A 18 -11.17 -1.89 -19.24
CA THR A 18 -10.84 -2.08 -17.82
C THR A 18 -9.34 -1.93 -17.50
N PRO A 19 -8.39 -2.38 -18.36
CA PRO A 19 -6.96 -2.14 -18.12
C PRO A 19 -6.58 -0.66 -17.98
N LEU A 20 -7.27 0.26 -18.66
CA LEU A 20 -7.05 1.70 -18.52
C LEU A 20 -7.54 2.21 -17.17
N TYR A 21 -8.70 1.74 -16.70
CA TYR A 21 -9.23 2.10 -15.37
C TYR A 21 -8.31 1.60 -14.26
N GLU A 22 -7.81 0.36 -14.38
CA GLU A 22 -6.86 -0.24 -13.43
C GLU A 22 -5.56 0.56 -13.36
N SER A 23 -5.00 0.91 -14.52
CA SER A 23 -3.77 1.70 -14.60
C SER A 23 -3.96 3.10 -14.01
N PHE A 24 -5.07 3.76 -14.35
CA PHE A 24 -5.39 5.09 -13.86
C PHE A 24 -5.59 5.11 -12.34
N LEU A 25 -6.41 4.21 -11.79
CA LEU A 25 -6.66 4.15 -10.34
C LEU A 25 -5.41 3.72 -9.57
N SER A 26 -4.59 2.82 -10.13
CA SER A 26 -3.28 2.47 -9.53
C SER A 26 -2.34 3.68 -9.51
N PHE A 27 -2.33 4.48 -10.57
CA PHE A 27 -1.54 5.72 -10.63
C PHE A 27 -2.03 6.76 -9.62
N VAL A 28 -3.35 6.94 -9.49
CA VAL A 28 -3.95 7.83 -8.48
C VAL A 28 -3.59 7.37 -7.08
N LEU A 29 -3.70 6.08 -6.79
CA LEU A 29 -3.32 5.49 -5.50
C LEU A 29 -1.84 5.70 -5.20
N PHE A 30 -0.96 5.46 -6.17
CA PHE A 30 0.47 5.70 -6.03
C PHE A 30 0.77 7.17 -5.73
N THR A 31 0.19 8.08 -6.52
CA THR A 31 0.31 9.54 -6.36
C THR A 31 -0.16 9.96 -4.96
N PHE A 32 -1.35 9.53 -4.56
CA PHE A 32 -1.91 9.81 -3.24
C PHE A 32 -0.99 9.33 -2.11
N LEU A 33 -0.46 8.11 -2.20
CA LEU A 33 0.44 7.57 -1.20
C LEU A 33 1.81 8.24 -1.20
N HIS A 34 2.31 8.66 -2.35
CA HIS A 34 3.61 9.32 -2.49
C HIS A 34 3.59 10.72 -1.87
N TRP A 35 2.58 11.52 -2.20
CA TRP A 35 2.46 12.91 -1.71
C TRP A 35 1.76 13.02 -0.36
N GLY A 36 0.68 12.26 -0.11
CA GLY A 36 -0.09 12.33 1.13
C GLY A 36 0.44 11.45 2.26
N PHE A 37 1.14 10.35 1.94
CA PHE A 37 1.65 9.36 2.91
C PHE A 37 3.15 9.12 2.72
N SER A 38 3.91 10.19 2.47
CA SER A 38 5.36 10.12 2.32
C SER A 38 6.04 9.46 3.53
N LEU A 39 7.10 8.70 3.26
CA LEU A 39 7.87 8.03 4.30
C LEU A 39 8.58 9.09 5.16
N PRO A 40 8.42 9.04 6.50
CA PRO A 40 9.17 9.93 7.37
C PRO A 40 10.68 9.68 7.20
N SER A 41 11.41 10.74 6.86
CA SER A 41 12.87 10.73 6.85
C SER A 41 13.40 11.03 8.25
N SER A 42 14.54 10.44 8.61
CA SER A 42 15.24 10.71 9.89
C SER A 42 15.47 12.21 10.12
N THR A 43 15.73 12.96 9.05
CA THR A 43 15.96 14.41 9.07
C THR A 43 14.68 15.22 9.31
N SER A 44 13.50 14.68 9.03
CA SER A 44 12.23 15.42 9.11
C SER A 44 11.68 15.54 10.53
N GLY A 45 12.22 14.80 11.51
CA GLY A 45 11.69 14.72 12.88
C GLY A 45 10.28 14.12 13.01
N ARG A 46 9.67 13.69 11.90
CA ARG A 46 8.37 13.04 11.87
C ARG A 46 8.57 11.55 12.13
N THR A 47 7.69 10.96 12.94
CA THR A 47 7.66 9.51 13.17
C THR A 47 6.28 8.97 12.84
N ARG A 48 6.21 7.67 12.52
CA ARG A 48 4.96 6.98 12.23
C ARG A 48 5.01 5.56 12.73
N ALA A 49 3.85 5.02 13.12
CA ALA A 49 3.74 3.62 13.49
C ALA A 49 4.25 2.72 12.35
N VAL A 50 5.00 1.68 12.71
CA VAL A 50 5.57 0.73 11.75
C VAL A 50 4.45 0.08 10.93
N GLY A 51 4.70 -0.12 9.64
CA GLY A 51 3.73 -0.74 8.75
C GLY A 51 2.55 0.14 8.33
N THR A 52 2.39 1.36 8.87
CA THR A 52 1.25 2.25 8.53
C THR A 52 1.09 2.47 7.03
N ARG A 53 2.18 2.72 6.30
CA ARG A 53 2.11 2.97 4.85
C ARG A 53 1.63 1.72 4.12
N SER A 54 2.19 0.56 4.43
CA SER A 54 1.78 -0.73 3.86
C SER A 54 0.32 -1.07 4.19
N ALA A 55 -0.12 -0.78 5.41
CA ALA A 55 -1.49 -0.99 5.85
C ALA A 55 -2.49 -0.17 5.01
N VAL A 56 -2.19 1.12 4.83
CA VAL A 56 -3.00 2.02 4.00
C VAL A 56 -2.95 1.60 2.54
N THR A 57 -1.78 1.21 2.01
CA THR A 57 -1.66 0.71 0.63
C THR A 57 -2.55 -0.50 0.40
N LEU A 58 -2.49 -1.51 1.28
CA LEU A 58 -3.30 -2.73 1.15
C LEU A 58 -4.80 -2.42 1.24
N GLY A 59 -5.20 -1.60 2.21
CA GLY A 59 -6.59 -1.19 2.36
C GLY A 59 -7.13 -0.46 1.13
N LEU A 60 -6.43 0.56 0.66
CA LEU A 60 -6.84 1.34 -0.51
C LEU A 60 -6.79 0.51 -1.80
N TYR A 61 -5.80 -0.37 -1.94
CA TYR A 61 -5.71 -1.25 -3.11
C TYR A 61 -6.89 -2.22 -3.16
N GLY A 62 -7.29 -2.80 -2.02
CA GLY A 62 -8.52 -3.59 -1.92
C GLY A 62 -9.77 -2.80 -2.34
N VAL A 63 -9.91 -1.55 -1.88
CA VAL A 63 -11.03 -0.68 -2.30
C VAL A 63 -11.04 -0.43 -3.81
N VAL A 64 -9.88 -0.18 -4.41
CA VAL A 64 -9.75 -0.03 -5.87
C VAL A 64 -10.18 -1.30 -6.60
N ARG A 65 -9.75 -2.48 -6.14
CA ARG A 65 -10.16 -3.77 -6.73
C ARG A 65 -11.67 -3.99 -6.63
N MET A 66 -12.28 -3.72 -5.49
CA MET A 66 -13.74 -3.77 -5.32
C MET A 66 -14.46 -2.84 -6.27
N SER A 67 -13.94 -1.62 -6.44
CA SER A 67 -14.56 -0.59 -7.27
C SER A 67 -14.54 -0.97 -8.74
N ILE A 68 -13.45 -1.60 -9.23
CA ILE A 68 -13.29 -1.93 -10.65
C ILE A 68 -14.05 -3.19 -11.07
N GLU A 69 -14.31 -4.09 -10.13
CA GLU A 69 -14.88 -5.40 -10.45
C GLU A 69 -16.20 -5.37 -11.24
N PRO A 70 -17.16 -4.46 -10.99
CA PRO A 70 -18.40 -4.43 -11.77
C PRO A 70 -18.19 -4.26 -13.29
N TRP A 71 -17.06 -3.68 -13.73
CA TRP A 71 -16.71 -3.55 -15.15
C TRP A 71 -15.94 -4.76 -15.69
N ARG A 72 -15.57 -5.72 -14.82
CA ARG A 72 -14.99 -6.99 -15.21
C ARG A 72 -16.10 -8.02 -15.36
N ARG A 73 -16.06 -8.81 -16.43
CA ARG A 73 -17.02 -9.88 -16.72
C ARG A 73 -16.71 -11.16 -15.93
N HIS A 74 -16.19 -11.03 -14.71
CA HIS A 74 -15.83 -12.19 -13.91
C HIS A 74 -17.07 -12.85 -13.33
N PRO A 75 -17.21 -14.18 -13.45
CA PRO A 75 -18.34 -14.88 -12.87
C PRO A 75 -18.27 -14.79 -11.35
N VAL A 76 -19.43 -14.66 -10.72
CA VAL A 76 -19.58 -14.86 -9.27
C VAL A 76 -19.30 -16.32 -8.95
N SER A 77 -18.63 -16.57 -7.83
CA SER A 77 -18.31 -17.93 -7.39
C SER A 77 -19.20 -18.31 -6.21
N ASP A 78 -19.92 -19.44 -6.35
CA ASP A 78 -20.76 -19.98 -5.27
C ASP A 78 -19.93 -20.37 -4.04
N TYR A 79 -18.67 -20.77 -4.24
CA TYR A 79 -17.74 -21.13 -3.17
C TYR A 79 -17.23 -19.92 -2.37
N LEU A 80 -17.25 -18.72 -2.97
CA LEU A 80 -16.77 -17.48 -2.36
C LEU A 80 -17.92 -16.66 -1.78
N LEU A 81 -19.00 -17.31 -1.32
CA LEU A 81 -20.18 -16.65 -0.75
C LEU A 81 -20.86 -15.68 -1.75
N GLY A 82 -20.80 -15.99 -3.05
CA GLY A 82 -21.34 -15.14 -4.11
C GLY A 82 -20.47 -13.95 -4.48
N LEU A 83 -19.25 -13.84 -3.94
CA LEU A 83 -18.26 -12.86 -4.39
C LEU A 83 -17.55 -13.36 -5.66
N THR A 84 -17.09 -12.42 -6.47
CA THR A 84 -16.09 -12.75 -7.49
C THR A 84 -14.73 -13.02 -6.84
N GLU A 85 -13.83 -13.71 -7.55
CA GLU A 85 -12.46 -14.00 -7.08
C GLU A 85 -11.71 -12.73 -6.66
N TYR A 86 -11.89 -11.63 -7.40
CA TYR A 86 -11.18 -10.37 -7.14
C TYR A 86 -11.81 -9.55 -6.03
N GLN A 87 -13.13 -9.66 -5.82
CA GLN A 87 -13.78 -9.12 -4.64
C GLN A 87 -13.28 -9.85 -3.39
N PHE A 88 -13.18 -11.18 -3.43
CA PHE A 88 -12.63 -11.94 -2.32
C PHE A 88 -11.19 -11.54 -1.98
N LEU A 89 -10.31 -11.42 -2.98
CA LEU A 89 -8.94 -10.92 -2.79
C LEU A 89 -8.92 -9.49 -2.24
N ALA A 90 -9.85 -8.63 -2.68
CA ALA A 90 -9.96 -7.28 -2.16
C ALA A 90 -10.33 -7.24 -0.68
N VAL A 91 -11.23 -8.11 -0.22
CA VAL A 91 -11.52 -8.28 1.22
C VAL A 91 -10.26 -8.70 1.97
N ILE A 92 -9.50 -9.67 1.45
CA ILE A 92 -8.24 -10.12 2.08
C ILE A 92 -7.26 -8.95 2.23
N PHE A 93 -7.08 -8.12 1.20
CA PHE A 93 -6.18 -6.97 1.29
C PHE A 93 -6.65 -5.94 2.32
N ILE A 94 -7.96 -5.67 2.40
CA ILE A 94 -8.52 -4.76 3.40
C ILE A 94 -8.29 -5.29 4.81
N LEU A 95 -8.54 -6.58 5.05
CA LEU A 95 -8.33 -7.23 6.34
C LEU A 95 -6.85 -7.24 6.73
N LEU A 96 -5.96 -7.61 5.80
CA LEU A 96 -4.51 -7.61 6.05
C LEU A 96 -3.99 -6.21 6.37
N GLY A 97 -4.49 -5.18 5.66
CA GLY A 97 -4.20 -3.79 5.95
C GLY A 97 -4.66 -3.38 7.35
N GLY A 98 -5.89 -3.77 7.74
CA GLY A 98 -6.43 -3.54 9.09
C GLY A 98 -5.60 -4.20 10.19
N VAL A 99 -5.24 -5.47 10.01
CA VAL A 99 -4.38 -6.21 10.95
C VAL A 99 -3.03 -5.53 11.09
N LEU A 100 -2.41 -5.13 9.98
CA LEU A 100 -1.11 -4.45 10.01
C LEU A 100 -1.18 -3.09 10.70
N ALA A 101 -2.26 -2.33 10.48
CA ALA A 101 -2.50 -1.05 11.17
C ALA A 101 -2.67 -1.24 12.67
N LEU A 102 -3.38 -2.27 13.11
CA LEU A 102 -3.58 -2.57 14.53
C LEU A 102 -2.30 -3.06 15.19
N ALA A 103 -1.59 -4.00 14.58
CA ALA A 103 -0.32 -4.51 15.08
C ALA A 103 0.75 -3.42 15.18
N GLY A 104 0.82 -2.52 14.18
CA GLY A 104 1.79 -1.43 14.14
C GLY A 104 1.65 -0.40 15.27
N ARG A 105 0.47 -0.28 15.89
CA ARG A 105 0.23 0.66 17.02
C ARG A 105 1.02 0.30 18.27
N GLY A 106 1.34 -0.98 18.47
CA GLY A 106 2.12 -1.45 19.62
C GLY A 106 3.63 -1.44 19.39
N MET A 107 4.10 -1.09 18.19
CA MET A 107 5.51 -1.14 17.82
C MET A 107 6.18 0.23 17.94
N GLN A 108 7.49 0.23 18.16
CA GLN A 108 8.29 1.45 18.16
C GLN A 108 8.13 2.18 16.81
N PRO A 109 7.86 3.49 16.79
CA PRO A 109 7.62 4.21 15.56
C PRO A 109 8.90 4.33 14.72
N TRP A 110 8.73 4.37 13.40
CA TRP A 110 9.80 4.55 12.42
C TRP A 110 9.80 5.98 11.84
N PRO A 111 10.97 6.56 11.50
CA PRO A 111 12.31 6.09 11.78
C PRO A 111 12.63 6.12 13.27
N LEU A 112 13.48 5.19 13.71
CA LEU A 112 14.05 5.23 15.05
C LEU A 112 14.94 6.47 15.11
N ILE A 113 14.43 7.54 15.70
CA ILE A 113 15.26 8.67 16.06
C ILE A 113 16.13 8.16 17.19
N ALA A 114 17.41 7.88 16.91
CA ALA A 114 18.37 7.61 17.97
C ALA A 114 18.23 8.76 18.96
N ALA A 115 17.88 8.45 20.22
CA ALA A 115 17.90 9.42 21.30
C ALA A 115 19.23 10.15 21.15
N ALA A 116 19.16 11.47 20.87
CA ALA A 116 20.31 12.29 20.55
C ALA A 116 21.44 11.84 21.45
N SER A 117 22.50 11.28 20.88
CA SER A 117 23.69 10.90 21.63
C SER A 117 23.97 12.09 22.55
N GLU A 118 23.82 11.90 23.87
CA GLU A 118 24.24 12.91 24.83
C GLU A 118 25.62 13.35 24.36
N PRO A 119 25.87 14.66 24.17
CA PRO A 119 27.21 15.11 23.86
C PRO A 119 28.10 14.55 24.97
N ALA A 120 28.95 13.59 24.60
CA ALA A 120 29.80 12.87 25.51
C ALA A 120 30.48 13.89 26.43
N ALA A 121 30.28 13.69 27.72
CA ALA A 121 30.69 14.58 28.78
C ALA A 121 32.06 15.24 28.51
N VAL A 122 32.08 16.53 28.20
CA VAL A 122 33.25 17.38 28.45
C VAL A 122 33.24 17.74 29.94
N LYS A 123 33.42 16.74 30.79
CA LYS A 123 33.77 16.90 32.21
C LYS A 123 35.13 16.28 32.41
N GLY A 124 36.19 17.04 32.15
CA GLY A 124 37.54 16.55 32.46
C GLY A 124 38.69 17.25 31.76
N ALA A 125 38.70 18.58 31.65
CA ALA A 125 39.90 19.29 31.19
C ALA A 125 39.93 20.77 31.62
N ALA A 126 39.63 21.08 32.89
CA ALA A 126 39.84 22.44 33.40
C ALA A 126 39.91 22.49 34.94
N LYS A 127 40.88 21.78 35.56
CA LYS A 127 41.47 22.23 36.86
C LYS A 127 42.70 21.43 37.26
N LYS A 128 43.83 21.71 36.62
CA LYS A 128 45.18 21.69 37.23
C LYS A 128 45.92 22.86 36.60
N GLU A 129 46.74 23.54 37.40
CA GLU A 129 47.34 24.88 37.19
C GLU A 129 46.38 26.00 37.66
N GLN A 130 46.65 26.78 38.70
CA GLN A 130 47.84 27.06 39.53
C GLN A 130 47.40 27.30 40.99
#